data_AF-A0A1B7VXH6-F1
#
_entry.id   AF-A0A1B7VXH6-F1
#
_cell.length_a   1.000
_cell.length_b   1.000
_cell.length_c   1.000
_cell.angle_alpha   90.00
_cell.angle_beta   90.00
_cell.angle_gamma   90.00
#
_symmetry.space_group_name_H-M   'P 1'
#
loop_
_entity.id
_entity.type
_entity.pdbx_description
1 polymer ?
#
loop_
_entity_poly.entity_id
_entity_poly.type
_entity_poly.pdbx_seq_one_letter_code
_entity_poly.pdbx_strand_id
1 'polypeptide(L)'
;MKIGTNQILPFMGVSLFSLIAFTPSISIAQLSAQLNSWKFNPKTQQLEINLSNTTTPEYFYLMQPPRLVLDLPNTKLGKVLTQKEFSGAVQRIRISQLNANITRIVLDLATGTQLEPKQIQLQPLSRQKPTRWVLNPHITFSAANSLLTTPSTTLPPSINLTTNSQQPLITVPPLNSQNPAPIINSPLPPAMLSTPLENKNSFPNIPIIKFGQPLPNNL
;
A
#
# COMPACT_ATOMS: atom_id res chain seq x y z
N MET A 1 52.26 7.79 -75.46
CA MET A 1 51.55 6.77 -76.25
C MET A 1 50.75 5.91 -75.30
N LYS A 2 49.44 5.93 -75.50
CA LYS A 2 48.37 5.26 -74.74
C LYS A 2 48.32 3.79 -75.16
N ILE A 3 48.07 2.86 -74.22
CA ILE A 3 47.07 1.77 -74.32
C ILE A 3 46.84 1.29 -72.87
N GLY A 4 45.60 1.40 -72.39
CA GLY A 4 45.14 0.69 -71.20
C GLY A 4 44.33 -0.53 -71.60
N THR A 5 44.02 -1.43 -70.65
CA THR A 5 42.85 -2.34 -70.70
C THR A 5 42.59 -2.93 -69.30
N ASN A 6 41.53 -2.42 -68.67
CA ASN A 6 40.39 -3.08 -68.00
C ASN A 6 40.51 -4.18 -66.92
N GLN A 7 39.91 -3.79 -65.78
CA GLN A 7 38.86 -4.48 -64.99
C GLN A 7 39.23 -5.66 -64.05
N ILE A 8 38.84 -5.52 -62.78
CA ILE A 8 37.72 -6.25 -62.13
C ILE A 8 37.49 -5.60 -60.74
N LEU A 9 36.23 -5.25 -60.45
CA LEU A 9 35.77 -4.76 -59.15
C LEU A 9 35.43 -5.97 -58.26
N PRO A 10 35.93 -6.06 -57.02
CA PRO A 10 35.23 -6.80 -55.98
C PRO A 10 34.60 -5.81 -54.99
N PHE A 11 33.28 -5.91 -54.88
CA PHE A 11 32.49 -5.37 -53.80
C PHE A 11 32.99 -5.95 -52.47
N MET A 12 33.56 -5.12 -51.61
CA MET A 12 33.76 -5.45 -50.19
C MET A 12 32.76 -4.62 -49.40
N GLY A 13 31.57 -5.19 -49.17
CA GLY A 13 30.67 -4.71 -48.14
C GLY A 13 31.33 -4.90 -46.79
N VAL A 14 31.69 -3.79 -46.13
CA VAL A 14 32.04 -3.82 -44.71
C VAL A 14 30.75 -4.08 -43.93
N SER A 15 30.55 -5.35 -43.60
CA SER A 15 29.50 -5.79 -42.68
C SER A 15 29.81 -5.22 -41.29
N LEU A 16 28.94 -4.32 -40.83
CA LEU A 16 28.91 -3.88 -39.44
C LEU A 16 28.42 -5.05 -38.58
N PHE A 17 29.33 -5.91 -38.15
CA PHE A 17 29.03 -6.85 -37.07
C PHE A 17 28.91 -6.07 -35.77
N SER A 18 27.69 -5.60 -35.48
CA SER A 18 27.31 -5.14 -34.14
C SER A 18 27.44 -6.30 -33.17
N LEU A 19 28.53 -6.35 -32.41
CA LEU A 19 28.67 -7.23 -31.25
C LEU A 19 27.64 -6.81 -30.20
N ILE A 20 26.47 -7.43 -30.20
CA ILE A 20 25.51 -7.33 -29.10
C ILE A 20 26.13 -8.10 -27.93
N ALA A 21 26.78 -7.38 -27.02
CA ALA A 21 27.18 -7.94 -25.73
C ALA A 21 25.91 -8.26 -24.94
N PHE A 22 25.49 -9.53 -24.98
CA PHE A 22 24.40 -10.02 -24.15
C PHE A 22 24.93 -10.13 -22.72
N THR A 23 24.77 -9.10 -21.91
CA THR A 23 25.09 -9.17 -20.48
C THR A 23 23.99 -9.98 -19.80
N PRO A 24 24.25 -11.22 -19.32
CA PRO A 24 23.26 -11.94 -18.55
C PRO A 24 22.98 -11.15 -17.27
N SER A 25 21.73 -10.75 -17.07
CA SER A 25 21.25 -10.19 -15.80
C SER A 25 21.27 -11.30 -14.76
N ILE A 26 22.39 -11.45 -14.04
CA ILE A 26 22.49 -12.39 -12.92
C ILE A 26 21.62 -11.83 -11.78
N SER A 27 20.43 -12.40 -11.59
CA SER A 27 19.53 -12.05 -10.50
C SER A 27 20.01 -12.71 -9.21
N ILE A 28 20.65 -11.93 -8.32
CA ILE A 28 21.11 -12.43 -7.02
C ILE A 28 19.92 -12.39 -6.06
N ALA A 29 19.56 -13.53 -5.47
CA ALA A 29 18.53 -13.57 -4.44
C ALA A 29 18.97 -12.73 -3.23
N GLN A 30 18.28 -11.61 -2.98
CA GLN A 30 18.56 -10.78 -1.81
C GLN A 30 18.13 -11.50 -0.54
N LEU A 31 19.04 -11.63 0.42
CA LEU A 31 18.73 -12.18 1.73
C LEU A 31 17.75 -11.25 2.45
N SER A 32 16.49 -11.66 2.57
CA SER A 32 15.44 -10.88 3.23
C SER A 32 15.29 -11.28 4.70
N ALA A 33 15.25 -10.30 5.59
CA ALA A 33 14.79 -10.50 6.97
C ALA A 33 13.27 -10.68 7.01
N GLN A 34 12.76 -11.16 8.14
CA GLN A 34 11.33 -11.21 8.46
C GLN A 34 11.10 -10.56 9.82
N LEU A 35 10.03 -9.78 9.96
CA LEU A 35 9.59 -9.28 11.26
C LEU A 35 8.95 -10.42 12.07
N ASN A 36 9.69 -10.93 13.06
CA ASN A 36 9.28 -12.07 13.89
C ASN A 36 8.35 -11.65 15.03
N SER A 37 8.62 -10.50 15.66
CA SER A 37 7.78 -9.96 16.72
C SER A 37 8.01 -8.47 16.94
N TRP A 38 7.05 -7.85 17.63
CA TRP A 38 7.16 -6.48 18.11
C TRP A 38 6.44 -6.35 19.45
N LYS A 39 6.85 -5.38 20.27
CA LYS A 39 6.24 -5.07 21.56
C LYS A 39 6.35 -3.59 21.85
N PHE A 40 5.23 -2.97 22.22
CA PHE A 40 5.21 -1.57 22.68
C PHE A 40 4.92 -1.51 24.17
N ASN A 41 5.71 -0.71 24.90
CA ASN A 41 5.46 -0.40 26.30
C ASN A 41 4.89 1.02 26.41
N PRO A 42 3.60 1.21 26.73
CA PRO A 42 2.98 2.53 26.79
C PRO A 42 3.49 3.40 27.93
N LYS A 43 4.09 2.81 28.99
CA LYS A 43 4.66 3.57 30.11
C LYS A 43 5.99 4.22 29.74
N THR A 44 6.86 3.48 29.04
CA THR A 44 8.18 4.00 28.62
C THR A 44 8.18 4.54 27.20
N GLN A 45 7.08 4.35 26.46
CA GLN A 45 6.89 4.70 25.05
C GLN A 45 7.90 4.02 24.11
N GLN A 46 8.49 2.91 24.53
CA GLN A 46 9.48 2.16 23.76
C GLN A 46 8.80 1.11 22.88
N LEU A 47 9.22 1.06 21.61
CA LEU A 47 8.90 -0.02 20.69
C LEU A 47 10.13 -0.92 20.53
N GLU A 48 9.97 -2.20 20.85
CA GLU A 48 10.94 -3.23 20.55
C GLU A 48 10.49 -4.05 19.34
N ILE A 49 11.42 -4.39 18.45
CA ILE A 49 11.20 -5.30 17.32
C ILE A 49 12.24 -6.42 17.30
N ASN A 50 11.84 -7.56 16.73
CA ASN A 50 12.69 -8.72 16.51
C ASN A 50 12.59 -9.19 15.05
N LEU A 51 13.75 -9.39 14.43
CA LEU A 51 13.93 -9.71 13.03
C LEU A 51 14.61 -11.10 12.89
N SER A 52 14.28 -11.84 11.84
CA SER A 52 14.94 -13.13 11.56
C SER A 52 16.38 -12.97 11.07
N ASN A 53 16.73 -11.80 10.54
CA ASN A 53 18.06 -11.50 10.04
C ASN A 53 18.40 -10.02 10.21
N THR A 54 19.68 -9.68 10.04
CA THR A 54 20.18 -8.32 10.25
C THR A 54 19.68 -7.37 9.18
N THR A 55 19.03 -6.29 9.60
CA THR A 55 18.80 -5.09 8.80
C THR A 55 18.89 -3.87 9.70
N THR A 56 19.16 -2.71 9.13
CA THR A 56 19.18 -1.43 9.84
C THR A 56 17.86 -0.71 9.57
N PRO A 57 16.99 -0.53 10.57
CA PRO A 57 15.77 0.24 10.41
C PRO A 57 16.06 1.72 10.19
N GLU A 58 15.13 2.39 9.53
CA GLU A 58 15.16 3.83 9.30
C GLU A 58 13.88 4.45 9.87
N TYR A 59 13.94 5.68 10.39
CA TYR A 59 12.76 6.34 10.90
C TYR A 59 12.62 7.76 10.38
N PHE A 60 11.37 8.24 10.36
CA PHE A 60 11.06 9.63 10.05
C PHE A 60 9.72 10.04 10.68
N TYR A 61 9.51 11.35 10.83
CA TYR A 61 8.32 11.93 11.44
C TYR A 61 7.47 12.68 10.40
N LEU A 62 6.15 12.52 10.47
CA LEU A 62 5.16 13.25 9.67
C LEU A 62 4.26 14.04 10.61
N MET A 63 3.91 15.29 10.27
CA MET A 63 3.18 16.18 11.19
C MET A 63 1.64 16.15 11.05
N GLN A 64 1.09 15.70 9.91
CA GLN A 64 -0.34 15.84 9.59
C GLN A 64 -0.95 14.52 9.06
N PRO A 65 -1.68 13.76 9.90
CA PRO A 65 -1.60 13.77 11.37
C PRO A 65 -0.21 13.34 11.88
N PRO A 66 0.13 13.62 13.15
CA PRO A 66 1.44 13.31 13.71
C PRO A 66 1.69 11.79 13.72
N ARG A 67 2.75 11.35 13.04
CA ARG A 67 3.10 9.94 12.86
C ARG A 67 4.61 9.75 12.94
N LEU A 68 5.05 8.79 13.75
CA LEU A 68 6.42 8.30 13.72
C LEU A 68 6.44 7.01 12.90
N VAL A 69 7.24 6.99 11.84
CA VAL A 69 7.34 5.86 10.91
C VAL A 69 8.70 5.19 11.11
N LEU A 70 8.68 3.86 11.12
CA LEU A 70 9.86 3.00 11.17
C LEU A 70 9.83 2.02 9.99
N ASP A 71 10.72 2.23 9.04
CA ASP A 71 10.90 1.37 7.88
C ASP A 71 11.94 0.30 8.16
N LEU A 72 11.64 -0.92 7.69
CA LEU A 72 12.49 -2.09 7.77
C LEU A 72 12.90 -2.48 6.34
N PRO A 73 14.05 -2.01 5.84
CA PRO A 73 14.57 -2.37 4.54
C PRO A 73 14.86 -3.87 4.44
N ASN A 74 14.72 -4.42 3.24
CA ASN A 74 14.90 -5.84 2.92
C ASN A 74 14.19 -6.78 3.89
N THR A 75 13.00 -6.38 4.37
CA THR A 75 12.26 -7.12 5.39
C THR A 75 10.87 -7.48 4.91
N LYS A 76 10.50 -8.74 5.06
CA LYS A 76 9.16 -9.26 4.84
C LYS A 76 8.33 -9.19 6.12
N LEU A 77 7.04 -8.94 5.97
CA LEU A 77 6.09 -9.04 7.07
C LEU A 77 5.96 -10.50 7.51
N GLY A 78 6.20 -10.77 8.79
CA GLY A 78 5.98 -12.08 9.38
C GLY A 78 4.55 -12.29 9.88
N LYS A 79 4.33 -13.42 10.55
CA LYS A 79 3.05 -13.72 11.22
C LYS A 79 2.97 -12.98 12.55
N VAL A 80 2.73 -11.68 12.50
CA VAL A 80 2.61 -10.80 13.66
C VAL A 80 1.28 -10.06 13.67
N LEU A 81 0.85 -9.58 14.85
CA LEU A 81 -0.27 -8.65 14.93
C LEU A 81 0.05 -7.38 14.13
N THR A 82 -0.76 -7.02 13.15
CA THR A 82 -0.48 -5.89 12.26
C THR A 82 -1.07 -4.57 12.76
N GLN A 83 -1.96 -4.60 13.74
CA GLN A 83 -2.54 -3.39 14.31
C GLN A 83 -2.86 -3.56 15.79
N LYS A 84 -2.60 -2.51 16.58
CA LYS A 84 -3.04 -2.42 17.99
C LYS A 84 -3.31 -0.98 18.39
N GLU A 85 -4.40 -0.77 19.13
CA GLU A 85 -4.78 0.53 19.70
C GLU A 85 -4.23 0.68 21.14
N PHE A 86 -4.04 1.93 21.55
CA PHE A 86 -3.55 2.35 22.86
C PHE A 86 -4.22 3.67 23.28
N SER A 87 -4.23 3.98 24.58
CA SER A 87 -4.93 5.16 25.14
C SER A 87 -4.02 6.33 25.49
N GLY A 88 -2.79 6.37 24.95
CA GLY A 88 -1.75 7.35 25.34
C GLY A 88 -1.27 8.20 24.16
N ALA A 89 -0.04 8.71 24.28
CA ALA A 89 0.60 9.53 23.25
C ALA A 89 0.71 8.81 21.90
N VAL A 90 0.95 7.50 21.92
CA VAL A 90 0.75 6.62 20.77
C VAL A 90 -0.69 6.11 20.88
N GLN A 91 -1.51 6.38 19.87
CA GLN A 91 -2.91 5.93 19.81
C GLN A 91 -3.02 4.59 19.11
N ARG A 92 -2.16 4.35 18.11
CA ARG A 92 -2.20 3.13 17.30
C ARG A 92 -0.83 2.79 16.77
N ILE A 93 -0.54 1.50 16.69
CA ILE A 93 0.59 0.98 15.91
C ILE A 93 0.03 0.15 14.77
N ARG A 94 0.47 0.45 13.54
CA ARG A 94 0.10 -0.28 12.31
C ARG A 94 1.36 -0.82 11.66
N ILE A 95 1.28 -2.02 11.10
CA ILE A 95 2.39 -2.69 10.42
C ILE A 95 1.88 -3.21 9.10
N SER A 96 2.60 -2.90 8.03
CA SER A 96 2.24 -3.33 6.67
C SER A 96 3.49 -3.58 5.83
N GLN A 97 3.35 -4.45 4.83
CA GLN A 97 4.33 -4.53 3.76
C GLN A 97 4.12 -3.33 2.84
N LEU A 98 5.01 -2.34 2.86
CA LEU A 98 4.91 -1.13 2.05
C LEU A 98 5.11 -1.45 0.56
N ASN A 99 6.11 -2.28 0.27
CA ASN A 99 6.42 -2.81 -1.05
C ASN A 99 7.18 -4.12 -0.89
N ALA A 100 7.62 -4.74 -2.00
CA ALA A 100 8.31 -6.03 -1.97
C ALA A 100 9.50 -6.07 -0.99
N ASN A 101 10.18 -4.96 -0.74
CA ASN A 101 11.42 -4.94 0.04
C ASN A 101 11.29 -4.25 1.41
N ILE A 102 10.22 -3.48 1.66
CA ILE A 102 10.09 -2.68 2.87
C ILE A 102 8.87 -3.11 3.67
N THR A 103 9.09 -3.51 4.93
CA THR A 103 8.01 -3.58 5.93
C THR A 103 8.01 -2.27 6.72
N ARG A 104 6.86 -1.62 6.84
CA ARG A 104 6.69 -0.33 7.51
C ARG A 104 5.86 -0.49 8.78
N ILE A 105 6.38 0.06 9.88
CA ILE A 105 5.68 0.22 11.15
C ILE A 105 5.35 1.71 11.31
N VAL A 106 4.11 2.02 11.64
CA VAL A 106 3.62 3.39 11.85
C VAL A 106 3.05 3.50 13.25
N LEU A 107 3.57 4.43 14.05
CA LEU A 107 3.01 4.86 15.32
C LEU A 107 2.17 6.11 15.04
N ASP A 108 0.85 5.97 15.07
CA ASP A 108 -0.06 7.12 15.02
C ASP A 108 -0.05 7.78 16.40
N LEU A 109 0.30 9.07 16.43
CA LEU A 109 0.40 9.82 17.67
C LEU A 109 -0.87 10.61 17.93
N ALA A 110 -1.15 10.87 19.21
CA ALA A 110 -2.25 11.72 19.61
C ALA A 110 -2.00 13.17 19.20
N THR A 111 -3.07 13.89 18.90
CA THR A 111 -2.98 15.33 18.64
C THR A 111 -2.42 16.04 19.88
N GLY A 112 -1.55 17.02 19.67
CA GLY A 112 -0.85 17.73 20.76
C GLY A 112 0.34 16.96 21.35
N THR A 113 0.67 15.78 20.82
CA THR A 113 1.91 15.08 21.15
C THR A 113 3.12 15.89 20.68
N GLN A 114 4.05 16.17 21.59
CA GLN A 114 5.32 16.81 21.26
C GLN A 114 6.42 15.74 21.15
N LEU A 115 7.18 15.83 20.07
CA LEU A 115 8.24 14.91 19.74
C LEU A 115 9.42 15.72 19.22
N GLU A 116 10.58 15.56 19.84
CA GLU A 116 11.82 16.20 19.43
C GLU A 116 12.64 15.24 18.55
N PRO A 117 12.73 15.43 17.22
CA PRO A 117 13.35 14.45 16.34
C PRO A 117 14.82 14.13 16.69
N LYS A 118 15.53 15.10 17.27
CA LYS A 118 16.92 14.96 17.71
C LYS A 118 17.09 14.04 18.93
N GLN A 119 16.01 13.80 19.67
CA GLN A 119 16.01 12.97 20.87
C GLN A 119 15.51 11.55 20.61
N ILE A 120 15.07 11.24 19.38
CA ILE A 120 14.69 9.90 18.97
C ILE A 120 15.94 9.01 18.96
N GLN A 121 15.88 7.91 19.70
CA GLN A 121 16.94 6.92 19.74
C GLN A 121 16.45 5.62 19.11
N LEU A 122 17.19 5.14 18.12
CA LEU A 122 16.99 3.83 17.51
C LEU A 122 18.28 3.03 17.67
N GLN A 123 18.24 2.00 18.52
CA GLN A 123 19.46 1.29 18.93
C GLN A 123 19.29 -0.22 18.82
N PRO A 124 20.32 -0.95 18.36
CA PRO A 124 20.30 -2.40 18.39
C PRO A 124 20.62 -2.92 19.81
N LEU A 125 19.96 -4.00 20.23
CA LEU A 125 20.28 -4.66 21.51
C LEU A 125 21.57 -5.48 21.45
N SER A 126 22.06 -5.83 20.26
CA SER A 126 23.31 -6.57 20.05
C SER A 126 24.14 -5.93 18.94
N ARG A 127 25.46 -5.76 19.19
CA ARG A 127 26.38 -5.11 18.25
C ARG A 127 26.86 -6.04 17.13
N GLN A 128 26.97 -7.34 17.39
CA GLN A 128 27.62 -8.27 16.44
C GLN A 128 26.66 -8.76 15.35
N LYS A 129 25.36 -8.85 15.62
CA LYS A 129 24.30 -9.19 14.65
C LYS A 129 22.98 -8.55 15.08
N PRO A 130 22.70 -7.30 14.68
CA PRO A 130 21.55 -6.55 15.17
C PRO A 130 20.25 -7.08 14.54
N THR A 131 19.60 -8.02 15.23
CA THR A 131 18.25 -8.53 14.90
C THR A 131 17.18 -7.99 15.83
N ARG A 132 17.58 -7.33 16.92
CA ARG A 132 16.70 -6.74 17.92
C ARG A 132 16.96 -5.25 17.98
N TRP A 133 15.92 -4.46 17.85
CA TRP A 133 16.01 -2.99 17.87
C TRP A 133 15.02 -2.41 18.86
N VAL A 134 15.42 -1.31 19.49
CA VAL A 134 14.60 -0.51 20.38
C VAL A 134 14.51 0.90 19.82
N LEU A 135 13.28 1.36 19.61
CA LEU A 135 12.95 2.74 19.29
C LEU A 135 12.44 3.41 20.57
N ASN A 136 13.16 4.43 21.01
CA ASN A 136 12.75 5.34 22.08
C ASN A 136 12.51 6.74 21.47
N PRO A 137 11.25 7.13 21.28
CA PRO A 137 10.89 8.36 20.56
C PRO A 137 10.94 9.63 21.42
N HIS A 138 11.17 9.52 22.74
CA HIS A 138 11.19 10.64 23.68
C HIS A 138 10.00 11.61 23.52
N ILE A 139 8.81 11.07 23.75
CA ILE A 139 7.55 11.77 23.52
C ILE A 139 7.04 12.42 24.81
N THR A 140 6.56 13.67 24.69
CA THR A 140 5.83 14.36 25.77
C THR A 140 4.37 14.51 25.37
N PHE A 141 3.45 14.10 26.24
CA PHE A 141 2.02 14.12 25.97
C PHE A 141 1.24 14.51 27.21
N SER A 142 0.30 15.44 27.04
CA SER A 142 -0.68 15.82 28.05
C SER A 142 -2.07 15.52 27.51
N ALA A 143 -2.81 14.64 28.20
CA ALA A 143 -4.17 14.28 27.82
C ALA A 143 -5.12 15.49 27.80
N ALA A 144 -4.89 16.50 28.65
CA ALA A 144 -5.65 17.75 28.66
C ALA A 144 -5.46 18.55 27.36
N ASN A 145 -4.28 18.49 26.74
CA ASN A 145 -3.99 19.19 25.49
C ASN A 145 -4.69 18.52 24.29
N SER A 146 -4.97 17.21 24.37
CA SER A 146 -5.70 16.49 23.32
C SER A 146 -7.19 16.85 23.28
N LEU A 147 -7.77 17.37 24.38
CA LEU A 147 -9.16 17.82 24.44
C LEU A 147 -9.36 19.22 23.84
N LEU A 148 -8.27 20.00 23.72
CA LEU A 148 -8.27 21.36 23.15
C LEU A 148 -8.13 21.37 21.63
N THR A 149 -7.73 20.26 21.03
CA THR A 149 -7.64 20.10 19.57
C THR A 149 -8.89 19.43 19.03
N THR A 150 -9.98 20.20 18.93
CA THR A 150 -11.07 19.83 18.04
C THR A 150 -10.55 19.90 16.59
N PRO A 151 -10.79 18.87 15.75
CA PRO A 151 -10.61 19.06 14.31
C PRO A 151 -11.56 20.19 13.89
N SER A 152 -11.00 21.26 13.33
CA SER A 152 -11.79 22.26 12.63
C SER A 152 -12.38 21.57 11.41
N THR A 153 -13.57 20.99 11.54
CA THR A 153 -14.44 20.76 10.39
C THR A 153 -14.88 22.14 9.93
N THR A 154 -14.02 22.85 9.20
CA THR A 154 -14.46 23.97 8.38
C THR A 154 -15.41 23.36 7.36
N LEU A 155 -16.70 23.46 7.62
CA LEU A 155 -17.70 23.36 6.56
C LEU A 155 -17.25 24.31 5.44
N PRO A 156 -17.26 23.87 4.16
CA PRO A 156 -16.98 24.77 3.06
C PRO A 156 -17.98 25.94 3.14
N PRO A 157 -17.55 27.19 2.81
CA PRO A 157 -18.47 28.31 2.79
C PRO A 157 -19.61 28.00 1.81
N SER A 158 -20.85 28.06 2.31
CA SER A 158 -22.03 27.99 1.46
C SER A 158 -22.04 29.24 0.57
N ILE A 159 -21.73 29.08 -0.71
CA ILE A 159 -21.82 30.15 -1.69
C ILE A 159 -23.31 30.40 -1.92
N ASN A 160 -23.81 31.56 -1.47
CA ASN A 160 -25.14 32.03 -1.84
C ASN A 160 -25.15 32.38 -3.33
N LEU A 161 -25.54 31.42 -4.17
CA LEU A 161 -25.83 31.63 -5.59
C LEU A 161 -27.24 32.22 -5.74
N THR A 162 -27.31 33.51 -6.00
CA THR A 162 -28.55 34.18 -6.42
C THR A 162 -28.78 33.96 -7.92
N THR A 163 -29.82 33.17 -8.19
CA THR A 163 -30.73 33.17 -9.36
C THR A 163 -30.16 33.33 -10.78
N ASN A 164 -30.10 32.22 -11.52
CA ASN A 164 -30.64 32.20 -12.88
C ASN A 164 -31.22 30.81 -13.21
N SER A 165 -32.45 30.80 -13.70
CA SER A 165 -33.31 29.63 -13.83
C SER A 165 -32.99 28.85 -15.10
N GLN A 166 -32.30 27.70 -14.98
CA GLN A 166 -32.48 26.52 -15.84
C GLN A 166 -31.52 25.38 -15.44
N GLN A 167 -31.95 24.49 -14.54
CA GLN A 167 -31.43 23.11 -14.45
C GLN A 167 -32.50 22.21 -13.78
N PRO A 168 -32.73 20.97 -14.26
CA PRO A 168 -33.86 20.16 -13.79
C PRO A 168 -33.65 19.66 -12.36
N LEU A 169 -34.72 19.77 -11.58
CA LEU A 169 -34.82 19.36 -10.18
C LEU A 169 -34.98 17.83 -10.09
N ILE A 170 -34.05 17.15 -9.44
CA ILE A 170 -34.29 15.81 -8.90
C ILE A 170 -34.41 15.94 -7.38
N THR A 171 -35.65 15.94 -6.88
CA THR A 171 -35.95 15.93 -5.44
C THR A 171 -36.16 14.49 -5.00
N VAL A 172 -35.41 14.06 -3.98
CA VAL A 172 -35.68 12.82 -3.24
C VAL A 172 -36.60 13.15 -2.05
N PRO A 173 -37.71 12.43 -1.85
CA PRO A 173 -38.65 12.72 -0.75
C PRO A 173 -38.10 12.28 0.62
N PRO A 174 -38.51 12.94 1.72
CA PRO A 174 -38.04 12.64 3.07
C PRO A 174 -38.65 11.34 3.61
N LEU A 175 -37.85 10.58 4.37
CA LEU A 175 -38.27 9.36 5.04
C LEU A 175 -39.09 9.70 6.30
N ASN A 176 -40.37 9.32 6.33
CA ASN A 176 -41.29 9.57 7.43
C ASN A 176 -41.21 8.47 8.51
N SER A 177 -41.00 8.85 9.77
CA SER A 177 -40.73 7.94 10.91
C SER A 177 -41.97 7.52 11.70
N GLN A 178 -43.13 7.38 11.06
CA GLN A 178 -44.38 7.01 11.73
C GLN A 178 -45.18 5.96 10.94
N ASN A 179 -44.80 4.68 11.03
CA ASN A 179 -45.73 3.53 10.98
C ASN A 179 -45.02 2.21 11.40
N PRO A 180 -45.63 1.29 12.15
CA PRO A 180 -45.01 0.01 12.51
C PRO A 180 -44.94 -0.95 11.33
N ALA A 181 -43.96 -1.87 11.35
CA ALA A 181 -43.74 -2.85 10.29
C ALA A 181 -44.85 -3.91 10.19
N PRO A 182 -45.39 -4.18 8.98
CA PRO A 182 -46.11 -5.43 8.69
C PRO A 182 -45.22 -6.41 7.92
N ILE A 183 -45.41 -7.68 8.26
CA ILE A 183 -44.70 -8.87 7.81
C ILE A 183 -45.13 -9.25 6.36
N ILE A 184 -44.14 -9.67 5.58
CA ILE A 184 -44.11 -10.55 4.38
C ILE A 184 -45.45 -10.84 3.67
N ASN A 185 -45.56 -10.48 2.37
CA ASN A 185 -46.05 -11.34 1.26
C ASN A 185 -46.18 -10.55 -0.06
N SER A 186 -45.27 -10.72 -1.04
CA SER A 186 -45.54 -10.78 -2.51
C SER A 186 -44.29 -10.58 -3.41
N PRO A 187 -44.34 -11.02 -4.69
CA PRO A 187 -43.21 -11.63 -5.39
C PRO A 187 -42.33 -10.63 -6.16
N LEU A 188 -41.04 -10.95 -6.23
CA LEU A 188 -40.00 -10.16 -6.92
C LEU A 188 -40.03 -10.43 -8.44
N PRO A 189 -40.07 -9.41 -9.32
CA PRO A 189 -39.81 -9.62 -10.75
C PRO A 189 -38.30 -9.75 -11.02
N PRO A 190 -37.86 -10.63 -11.94
CA PRO A 190 -36.45 -10.73 -12.32
C PRO A 190 -35.99 -9.49 -13.10
N ALA A 191 -34.80 -9.00 -12.76
CA ALA A 191 -34.14 -7.88 -13.43
C ALA A 191 -33.69 -8.28 -14.85
N MET A 192 -34.06 -7.45 -15.84
CA MET A 192 -33.56 -7.53 -17.22
C MET A 192 -32.13 -6.98 -17.26
N LEU A 193 -31.17 -7.83 -17.63
CA LEU A 193 -29.76 -7.48 -17.81
C LEU A 193 -29.50 -7.13 -19.29
N SER A 194 -28.97 -5.95 -19.57
CA SER A 194 -28.60 -5.53 -20.93
C SER A 194 -27.47 -6.39 -21.48
N THR A 195 -27.64 -6.91 -22.70
CA THR A 195 -26.66 -7.72 -23.44
C THR A 195 -25.55 -6.85 -24.07
N PRO A 196 -24.28 -7.29 -24.07
CA PRO A 196 -23.24 -6.75 -24.94
C PRO A 196 -23.39 -7.29 -26.37
N LEU A 197 -23.14 -6.46 -27.38
CA LEU A 197 -23.10 -6.85 -28.79
C LEU A 197 -21.86 -7.73 -29.05
N GLU A 198 -22.08 -9.04 -29.27
CA GLU A 198 -21.01 -10.01 -29.54
C GLU A 198 -20.69 -10.10 -31.04
N ASN A 199 -19.43 -9.80 -31.34
CA ASN A 199 -18.74 -9.99 -32.61
C ASN A 199 -18.58 -11.48 -32.92
N LYS A 200 -19.11 -11.94 -34.06
CA LYS A 200 -18.92 -13.31 -34.56
C LYS A 200 -17.49 -13.52 -35.05
N ASN A 201 -16.61 -14.01 -34.18
CA ASN A 201 -15.45 -14.80 -34.57
C ASN A 201 -15.24 -15.96 -33.60
N SER A 202 -15.22 -17.16 -34.18
CA SER A 202 -15.27 -18.47 -33.55
C SER A 202 -14.05 -18.81 -32.68
N PHE A 203 -14.29 -19.16 -31.42
CA PHE A 203 -13.40 -19.98 -30.59
C PHE A 203 -14.25 -20.95 -29.74
N PRO A 204 -13.76 -22.18 -29.46
CA PRO A 204 -14.61 -23.26 -28.97
C PRO A 204 -15.03 -23.07 -27.51
N ASN A 205 -16.27 -23.46 -27.24
CA ASN A 205 -16.92 -23.39 -25.93
C ASN A 205 -16.17 -24.27 -24.91
N ILE A 206 -15.50 -23.66 -23.92
CA ILE A 206 -14.79 -24.39 -22.86
C ILE A 206 -15.78 -24.71 -21.73
N PRO A 207 -16.00 -25.98 -21.36
CA PRO A 207 -16.92 -26.32 -20.28
C PRO A 207 -16.37 -25.89 -18.91
N ILE A 208 -17.22 -25.26 -18.10
CA ILE A 208 -16.93 -24.90 -16.71
C ILE A 208 -16.91 -26.19 -15.86
N ILE A 209 -15.75 -26.56 -15.32
CA ILE A 209 -15.56 -27.75 -14.47
C ILE A 209 -15.75 -27.36 -13.00
N LYS A 210 -16.67 -28.02 -12.28
CA LYS A 210 -16.85 -27.84 -10.83
C LYS A 210 -15.89 -28.75 -10.05
N PHE A 211 -15.45 -28.27 -8.89
CA PHE A 211 -14.48 -28.96 -8.02
C PHE A 211 -14.99 -30.35 -7.63
N GLY A 212 -14.25 -31.39 -8.04
CA GLY A 212 -14.58 -32.81 -7.79
C GLY A 212 -15.04 -33.62 -9.00
N GLN A 213 -15.19 -33.03 -10.19
CA GLN A 213 -15.45 -33.79 -11.43
C GLN A 213 -14.15 -34.19 -12.15
N PRO A 214 -14.11 -35.40 -12.77
CA PRO A 214 -12.96 -35.82 -13.59
C PRO A 214 -12.81 -34.94 -14.83
N LEU A 215 -11.56 -34.70 -15.23
CA LEU A 215 -11.20 -33.85 -16.36
C LEU A 215 -11.76 -34.47 -17.67
N PRO A 216 -12.42 -33.69 -18.55
CA PRO A 216 -12.89 -34.21 -19.83
C PRO A 216 -11.69 -34.60 -20.72
N ASN A 217 -11.77 -35.77 -21.34
CA ASN A 217 -10.64 -36.41 -22.04
C ASN A 217 -10.26 -35.80 -23.40
N ASN A 218 -10.86 -34.69 -23.83
CA ASN A 218 -10.57 -34.10 -25.13
C ASN A 218 -10.35 -32.59 -24.99
N LEU A 219 -9.08 -32.18 -25.02
CA LEU A 219 -8.59 -30.89 -25.51
C LEU A 219 -7.80 -31.14 -26.79
#